data_AF-A0A258H9I9-F1
#
_entry.id   AF-A0A258H9I9-F1
#
_cell.length_a   1.000
_cell.length_b   1.000
_cell.length_c   1.000
_cell.angle_alpha   90.00
_cell.angle_beta   90.00
_cell.angle_gamma   90.00
#
_symmetry.space_group_name_H-M   'P 1'
#
loop_
_entity.id
_entity.type
_entity.pdbx_description
1 polymer ?
#
loop_
_entity_poly.entity_id
_entity_poly.type
_entity_poly.pdbx_seq_one_letter_code
_entity_poly.pdbx_strand_id
1 'polypeptide(L)'
;MAFNHYAKIKSILADRTDRWYIRRINEPTTATNFAGEKRHFDHYYRIYGEDNQAIAYCKFQQIERLARTLKVSVEDLPLVD
;
A
#
# COMPACT_ATOMS: atom_id res chain seq x y z
N MET A 1 12.12 -6.94 -16.12
CA MET A 1 10.77 -6.58 -15.62
C MET A 1 10.92 -5.67 -14.41
N ALA A 2 10.43 -4.43 -14.47
CA ALA A 2 10.47 -3.53 -13.32
C ALA A 2 9.58 -4.09 -12.19
N PHE A 3 10.13 -4.23 -10.98
CA PHE A 3 9.37 -4.67 -9.81
C PHE A 3 8.30 -3.64 -9.49
N ASN A 4 7.04 -3.93 -9.85
CA ASN A 4 5.92 -3.09 -9.49
C ASN A 4 5.40 -3.50 -8.11
N HIS A 5 5.88 -2.80 -7.09
CA HIS A 5 5.47 -2.97 -5.70
C HIS A 5 3.94 -3.07 -5.52
N TYR A 6 3.17 -2.24 -6.23
CA TYR A 6 1.71 -2.26 -6.16
C TYR A 6 1.10 -3.50 -6.81
N ALA A 7 1.72 -4.04 -7.86
CA ALA A 7 1.29 -5.31 -8.46
C ALA A 7 1.53 -6.49 -7.49
N LYS A 8 2.62 -6.46 -6.71
CA LYS A 8 2.87 -7.45 -5.66
C LYS A 8 1.81 -7.37 -4.57
N ILE A 9 1.47 -6.17 -4.10
CA ILE A 9 0.38 -5.96 -3.14
C ILE A 9 -0.92 -6.54 -3.69
N LYS A 10 -1.31 -6.19 -4.93
CA LYS A 10 -2.52 -6.73 -5.56
C LYS A 10 -2.56 -8.26 -5.58
N SER A 11 -1.46 -8.91 -5.92
CA SER A 11 -1.37 -10.38 -5.91
C SER A 11 -1.61 -10.92 -4.50
N ILE A 12 -0.97 -10.34 -3.48
CA ILE A 12 -1.15 -10.76 -2.09
C ILE A 12 -2.61 -10.60 -1.64
N LEU A 13 -3.26 -9.49 -2.00
CA LEU A 13 -4.67 -9.26 -1.66
C LEU A 13 -5.63 -10.16 -2.44
N ALA A 14 -5.29 -10.53 -3.67
CA ALA A 14 -6.12 -11.41 -4.50
C ALA A 14 -6.15 -12.86 -3.99
N ASP A 15 -5.06 -13.31 -3.36
CA ASP A 15 -4.95 -14.66 -2.78
C ASP A 15 -5.65 -14.76 -1.40
N ARG A 16 -6.14 -13.65 -0.87
CA ARG A 16 -6.72 -13.54 0.47
C ARG A 16 -8.25 -13.54 0.43
N THR A 17 -8.86 -14.28 1.36
CA THR A 17 -10.32 -14.31 1.56
C THR A 17 -10.76 -13.53 2.79
N ASP A 18 -9.81 -13.10 3.64
CA ASP A 18 -10.06 -12.32 4.84
C ASP A 18 -10.24 -10.83 4.54
N ARG A 19 -10.90 -10.13 5.48
CA ARG A 19 -11.01 -8.67 5.41
C ARG A 19 -9.65 -8.06 5.67
N TRP A 20 -9.37 -6.97 4.97
CA TRP A 20 -8.17 -6.16 5.17
C TRP A 20 -8.54 -4.70 5.19
N TYR A 21 -7.70 -3.91 5.85
CA TYR A 21 -7.84 -2.46 5.91
C TYR A 21 -6.50 -1.78 5.76
N ILE A 22 -6.52 -0.52 5.36
CA ILE A 22 -5.33 0.33 5.21
C ILE A 22 -5.30 1.27 6.39
N ARG A 23 -4.11 1.45 6.98
CA ARG A 23 -3.88 2.49 7.98
C ARG A 23 -2.83 3.48 7.49
N ARG A 24 -3.09 4.77 7.69
CA ARG A 24 -2.11 5.83 7.48
C ARG A 24 -1.24 5.97 8.73
N ILE A 25 0.07 5.95 8.54
CA ILE A 25 1.06 6.15 9.59
C ILE A 25 1.78 7.47 9.28
N ASN A 26 1.57 8.46 10.16
CA ASN A 26 2.10 9.82 10.04
C ASN A 26 3.56 9.89 10.49
N GLU A 27 4.39 9.07 9.85
CA GLU A 27 5.83 9.03 10.08
C GLU A 27 6.57 9.27 8.75
N PRO A 28 7.67 10.04 8.77
CA PRO A 28 8.43 10.30 7.56
C PRO A 28 9.04 9.01 7.02
N THR A 29 9.02 8.86 5.71
CA THR A 29 9.64 7.73 5.03
C THR A 29 10.29 8.15 3.71
N THR A 30 11.20 7.32 3.23
CA THR A 30 11.86 7.53 1.94
C THR A 30 11.65 6.33 1.06
N ALA A 31 11.34 6.56 -0.22
CA ALA A 31 11.32 5.51 -1.23
C ALA A 31 12.14 5.94 -2.45
N THR A 32 12.89 5.01 -3.02
CA THR A 32 13.63 5.22 -4.26
C THR A 32 12.70 4.99 -5.45
N ASN A 33 12.65 5.93 -6.39
CA ASN A 33 11.88 5.78 -7.62
C ASN A 33 12.64 4.91 -8.65
N PHE A 34 12.01 4.64 -9.79
CA PHE A 34 12.65 3.87 -10.88
C PHE A 34 13.85 4.58 -11.53
N ALA A 35 13.99 5.89 -11.35
CA ALA A 35 15.14 6.67 -11.80
C ALA A 35 16.30 6.67 -10.78
N GLY A 36 16.16 5.98 -9.64
CA GLY A 36 17.17 5.95 -8.58
C GLY A 36 17.13 7.12 -7.60
N GLU A 37 16.18 8.05 -7.76
CA GLU A 37 16.03 9.21 -6.89
C GLU A 37 15.28 8.84 -5.61
N LYS A 38 15.78 9.29 -4.46
CA LYS A 38 15.08 9.17 -3.18
C LYS A 38 14.02 10.25 -3.08
N ARG A 39 12.76 9.85 -2.91
CA ARG A 39 11.66 10.74 -2.56
C ARG A 39 11.33 10.62 -1.09
N HIS A 40 11.15 11.77 -0.45
CA HIS A 40 10.69 11.88 0.92
C HIS A 40 9.16 11.97 0.93
N PHE A 41 8.55 11.33 1.90
CA PHE A 41 7.12 11.33 2.15
C PHE A 41 6.89 11.58 3.64
N ASP A 42 5.93 12.41 3.98
CA ASP A 42 5.62 12.74 5.39
C ASP A 42 4.86 11.62 6.11
N HIS A 43 4.31 10.68 5.33
CA HIS A 43 3.55 9.55 5.84
C HIS A 43 3.74 8.32 4.94
N TYR A 44 3.34 7.17 5.47
CA TYR A 44 3.17 5.95 4.69
C TYR A 44 1.91 5.22 5.09
N TYR A 45 1.52 4.28 4.25
CA TYR A 45 0.38 3.41 4.46
C TYR A 45 0.85 1.98 4.67
N ARG A 46 0.10 1.24 5.49
CA ARG A 46 0.26 -0.20 5.67
C ARG A 46 -1.09 -0.88 5.56
N ILE A 47 -1.09 -2.07 4.97
CA ILE A 47 -2.27 -2.94 4.98
C ILE A 47 -2.18 -3.89 6.17
N TYR A 48 -3.30 -4.01 6.86
CA TYR A 48 -3.50 -4.92 7.98
C TYR A 48 -4.60 -5.93 7.63
N GLY A 49 -4.47 -7.14 8.14
CA GLY A 49 -5.53 -8.14 8.11
C GLY A 49 -6.56 -7.92 9.23
N GLU A 50 -7.62 -8.72 9.20
CA GLU A 50 -8.68 -8.73 10.24
C GLU A 50 -8.14 -9.03 11.65
N ASP A 51 -7.00 -9.71 11.74
CA ASP A 51 -6.29 -10.02 12.98
C ASP A 51 -5.46 -8.85 13.54
N ASN A 52 -5.61 -7.65 13.00
CA ASN A 52 -4.79 -6.47 13.29
C ASN A 52 -3.29 -6.67 13.02
N GLN A 53 -2.90 -7.68 12.24
CA GLN A 53 -1.50 -7.90 11.86
C GLN A 53 -1.17 -7.23 10.54
N ALA A 54 0.01 -6.62 10.47
CA ALA A 54 0.49 -6.00 9.25
C ALA A 54 0.82 -7.07 8.20
N ILE A 55 0.23 -6.96 7.00
CA ILE A 55 0.49 -7.88 5.91
C ILE A 55 1.89 -7.59 5.34
N ALA A 56 2.72 -8.64 5.27
CA ALA A 56 4.07 -8.55 4.74
C ALA A 56 4.05 -8.01 3.30
N TYR A 57 5.05 -7.19 2.95
CA TYR A 57 5.19 -6.54 1.64
C TYR A 57 4.08 -5.51 1.28
N CYS A 58 3.15 -5.20 2.20
CA CYS A 58 2.07 -4.25 1.97
C CYS A 58 2.29 -2.87 2.64
N LYS A 59 3.55 -2.40 2.74
CA LYS A 59 3.89 -1.01 3.10
C LYS A 59 4.06 -0.18 1.83
N PHE A 60 3.35 0.93 1.68
CA PHE A 60 3.41 1.79 0.48
C PHE A 60 3.21 3.27 0.83
N GLN A 61 3.50 4.19 -0.10
CA GLN A 61 3.41 5.64 0.17
C GLN A 61 2.31 6.35 -0.64
N GLN A 62 1.88 5.80 -1.79
CA GLN A 62 0.96 6.47 -2.70
C GLN A 62 -0.35 5.68 -2.79
N ILE A 63 -1.40 6.18 -2.15
CA ILE A 63 -2.70 5.50 -2.07
C ILE A 63 -3.41 5.49 -3.43
N GLU A 64 -3.25 6.53 -4.23
CA GLU A 64 -3.81 6.67 -5.58
C GLU A 64 -3.26 5.58 -6.52
N ARG A 65 -1.99 5.20 -6.33
CA ARG A 65 -1.38 4.11 -7.09
C ARG A 65 -1.96 2.76 -6.72
N LEU A 66 -2.24 2.54 -5.44
CA LEU A 66 -2.90 1.31 -4.99
C LEU A 66 -4.32 1.24 -5.56
N ALA A 67 -5.11 2.31 -5.41
CA ALA A 67 -6.46 2.42 -5.95
C ALA A 67 -6.51 2.11 -7.45
N ARG A 68 -5.64 2.74 -8.24
CA ARG A 68 -5.51 2.48 -9.69
C ARG A 68 -5.14 1.02 -10.00
N THR A 69 -4.29 0.40 -9.19
CA THR A 69 -3.86 -0.99 -9.40
C THR A 69 -4.99 -1.98 -9.10
N LEU A 70 -5.79 -1.68 -8.07
CA LEU A 70 -6.99 -2.42 -7.69
C LEU A 70 -8.21 -2.10 -8.58
N LYS A 71 -8.13 -1.04 -9.39
CA LYS A 71 -9.24 -0.52 -10.25
C LYS A 71 -10.45 -0.06 -9.44
N VAL A 72 -10.20 0.57 -8.29
CA VAL A 72 -11.21 1.18 -7.42
C VAL A 72 -10.87 2.65 -7.18
N SER A 73 -11.80 3.43 -6.64
CA SER A 73 -11.54 4.81 -6.23
C SER A 73 -10.75 4.81 -4.91
N VAL A 74 -10.06 5.91 -4.62
CA VAL A 74 -9.35 6.05 -3.32
C VAL A 74 -10.35 6.04 -2.16
N GLU A 75 -11.55 6.59 -2.36
CA GLU A 75 -12.64 6.64 -1.38
C GLU A 75 -13.25 5.27 -1.09
N ASP A 76 -13.13 4.31 -2.01
CA ASP A 76 -13.62 2.94 -1.84
C ASP A 76 -12.64 2.04 -1.08
N LEU A 77 -11.42 2.53 -0.84
CA LEU A 77 -10.42 1.77 -0.10
C LEU A 77 -10.79 1.75 1.39
N PRO A 78 -10.61 0.61 2.09
CA PRO A 78 -10.90 0.48 3.52
C PRO A 78 -9.84 1.19 4.37
N LEU A 79 -9.76 2.53 4.28
CA LEU A 79 -8.85 3.36 5.06
C LEU A 79 -9.44 3.59 6.47
N VAL A 80 -8.63 3.33 7.49
CA VAL A 80 -8.94 3.64 8.89
C VAL A 80 -7.86 4.59 9.43
N ASP A 81 -8.27 5.53 10.29
CA ASP A 81 -7.38 6.49 10.96
C ASP A 81 -6.55 5.83 12.09
#